data_AF-A0A7S2G7A7-F1
#
_entry.id   AF-A0A7S2G7A7-F1
#
_cell.length_a   1.000
_cell.length_b   1.000
_cell.length_c   1.000
_cell.angle_alpha   90.00
_cell.angle_beta   90.00
_cell.angle_gamma   90.00
#
_symmetry.space_group_name_H-M   'P 1'
#
loop_
_entity.id
_entity.type
_entity.pdbx_description
1 polymer ?
#
loop_
_entity_poly.entity_id
_entity_poly.type
_entity_poly.pdbx_seq_one_letter_code
_entity_poly.pdbx_strand_id
1 'polypeptide(L)'
;SYSPVSLQDATGYFDLLVKAYPMAPLGGFGKFLCEMDVGEEAIMKVKPPKPIGSVGPNRWAQLGFVAGGTGVAPFVQIIRTLLADEGDRTRMWLLSVNRHERDILMKNELDELA
;
A
#
# COMPACT_ATOMS: atom_id res chain seq x y z
N SER A 1 -4.36 11.64 0.29
CA SER A 1 -3.46 11.09 -0.74
C SER A 1 -3.42 9.60 -0.52
N TYR A 2 -3.58 8.80 -1.56
CA TYR A 2 -3.57 7.33 -1.47
C TYR A 2 -2.40 6.77 -2.28
N SER A 3 -1.84 5.66 -1.82
CA SER A 3 -0.86 4.88 -2.55
C SER A 3 -1.57 3.66 -3.13
N PRO A 4 -1.48 3.41 -4.45
CA PRO A 4 -1.99 2.18 -5.03
C PRO A 4 -1.33 0.94 -4.42
N VAL A 5 -2.09 -0.15 -4.33
CA VAL A 5 -1.62 -1.47 -3.88
C VAL A 5 -1.67 -2.52 -4.98
N SER A 6 -2.15 -2.17 -6.17
CA SER A 6 -2.15 -3.01 -7.38
C SER A 6 -0.74 -3.41 -7.80
N LEU A 7 -0.61 -4.48 -8.57
CA LEU A 7 0.68 -4.88 -9.15
C LEU A 7 1.21 -3.83 -10.14
N GLN A 8 2.52 -3.81 -10.38
CA GLN A 8 3.16 -2.82 -11.27
C GLN A 8 2.74 -2.98 -12.74
N ASP A 9 2.37 -4.19 -13.15
CA ASP A 9 1.94 -4.56 -14.49
C ASP A 9 0.41 -4.51 -14.67
N ALA A 10 -0.34 -4.12 -13.64
CA ALA A 10 -1.78 -3.93 -13.75
C ALA A 10 -2.10 -2.82 -14.77
N THR A 11 -2.95 -3.14 -15.76
CA THR A 11 -3.36 -2.20 -16.81
C THR A 11 -4.86 -1.98 -16.78
N GLY A 12 -5.29 -0.74 -17.05
CA GLY A 12 -6.71 -0.36 -17.09
C GLY A 12 -7.37 -0.12 -15.72
N TYR A 13 -6.69 -0.45 -14.62
CA TYR A 13 -7.20 -0.23 -13.25
C TYR A 13 -6.06 0.00 -12.25
N PHE A 14 -6.43 0.39 -11.03
CA PHE A 14 -5.55 0.38 -9.86
C PHE A 14 -6.40 0.09 -8.62
N ASP A 15 -5.78 -0.51 -7.62
CA ASP A 15 -6.43 -0.83 -6.35
C ASP A 15 -5.99 0.14 -5.26
N LEU A 16 -6.93 0.57 -4.43
CA LEU A 16 -6.65 1.39 -3.25
C LEU A 16 -7.00 0.62 -1.98
N LEU A 17 -6.06 0.60 -1.04
CA LEU A 17 -6.34 0.17 0.33
C LEU A 17 -6.91 1.36 1.11
N VAL A 18 -8.22 1.35 1.35
CA VAL A 18 -8.94 2.44 2.01
C VAL A 18 -9.54 1.95 3.33
N LYS A 19 -9.25 2.67 4.42
CA LYS A 19 -9.94 2.49 5.70
C LYS A 19 -10.95 3.62 5.88
N ALA A 20 -12.21 3.26 6.08
CA ALA A 20 -13.27 4.21 6.38
C ALA A 20 -13.12 4.71 7.82
N TYR A 21 -13.26 6.03 7.98
CA TYR A 21 -13.37 6.70 9.27
C TYR A 21 -14.64 7.57 9.26
N PRO A 22 -15.26 7.86 10.41
CA PRO A 22 -16.41 8.75 10.47
C PRO A 22 -16.16 10.09 9.75
N MET A 23 -17.21 10.67 9.18
CA MET A 23 -17.13 12.01 8.60
C MET A 23 -16.68 13.01 9.68
N ALA A 24 -15.77 13.90 9.30
CA ALA A 24 -15.26 14.97 10.15
C ALA A 24 -15.05 16.22 9.29
N PRO A 25 -15.05 17.44 9.86
CA PRO A 25 -14.69 18.64 9.12
C PRO A 25 -13.33 18.47 8.44
N LEU A 26 -13.26 18.68 7.13
CA LEU A 26 -12.06 18.46 6.27
C LEU A 26 -11.59 16.99 6.15
N GLY A 27 -12.36 16.04 6.67
CA GLY A 27 -12.09 14.59 6.61
C GLY A 27 -13.24 13.80 5.98
N GLY A 28 -13.10 12.48 5.95
CA GLY A 28 -14.17 11.59 5.49
C GLY A 28 -14.09 11.13 4.03
N PHE A 29 -13.07 11.55 3.27
CA PHE A 29 -12.90 11.06 1.90
C PHE A 29 -12.74 9.53 1.81
N GLY A 30 -12.13 8.89 2.82
CA GLY A 30 -12.08 7.43 2.89
C GLY A 30 -13.46 6.80 3.09
N LYS A 31 -14.36 7.45 3.83
CA LYS A 31 -15.74 6.98 3.98
C LYS A 31 -16.53 7.19 2.68
N PHE A 32 -16.39 8.36 2.05
CA PHE A 32 -16.95 8.62 0.72
C PHE A 32 -16.58 7.51 -0.27
N LEU A 33 -15.29 7.17 -0.39
CA LEU A 33 -14.85 6.10 -1.30
C LEU A 33 -15.44 4.72 -0.96
N CYS A 34 -15.62 4.40 0.33
CA CYS A 34 -16.17 3.12 0.77
C CYS A 34 -17.69 3.03 0.64
N GLU A 35 -18.39 4.15 0.46
CA GLU A 35 -19.85 4.21 0.30
C GLU A 35 -20.27 4.39 -1.17
N MET A 36 -19.32 4.51 -2.10
CA MET A 36 -19.61 4.60 -3.53
C MET A 36 -20.15 3.28 -4.07
N ASP A 37 -21.18 3.38 -4.90
CA ASP A 37 -21.73 2.24 -5.64
C ASP A 37 -20.94 1.95 -6.91
N VAL A 38 -20.97 0.70 -7.36
CA VAL A 38 -20.33 0.30 -8.62
C VAL A 38 -20.98 1.05 -9.78
N GLY A 39 -20.16 1.77 -10.55
CA GLY A 39 -20.59 2.61 -11.67
C GLY A 39 -20.67 4.10 -11.33
N GLU A 40 -20.53 4.49 -10.06
CA GLU A 40 -20.37 5.89 -9.69
C GLU A 40 -18.97 6.43 -10.06
N GLU A 41 -18.92 7.71 -10.40
CA GLU A 41 -17.70 8.38 -10.83
C GLU A 41 -17.17 9.33 -9.74
N ALA A 42 -15.86 9.28 -9.49
CA ALA A 42 -15.15 10.24 -8.66
C ALA A 42 -13.98 10.86 -9.43
N ILE A 43 -13.86 12.18 -9.35
CA ILE A 43 -12.76 12.91 -9.99
C ILE A 43 -11.56 12.92 -9.06
N MET A 44 -10.46 12.33 -9.50
CA MET A 44 -9.23 12.21 -8.73
C MET A 44 -8.05 12.77 -9.52
N LYS A 45 -7.16 13.51 -8.85
CA LYS A 45 -5.87 13.88 -9.45
C LYS A 45 -4.87 12.73 -9.28
N VAL A 46 -4.56 12.06 -10.38
CA VAL A 46 -3.47 11.07 -10.43
C VAL A 46 -2.13 11.82 -10.42
N LYS A 47 -1.28 11.50 -9.45
CA LYS A 47 0.09 12.03 -9.40
C LYS A 47 0.97 11.16 -10.30
N PRO A 48 1.98 11.75 -10.98
CA PRO A 48 2.96 10.95 -11.71
C PRO A 48 3.64 9.95 -10.75
N PRO A 49 4.11 8.80 -11.26
CA PRO A 49 4.84 7.82 -10.45
C PRO A 49 5.96 8.51 -9.69
N LYS A 50 5.96 8.36 -8.36
CA LYS A 50 7.06 8.80 -7.51
C LYS A 50 7.83 7.57 -7.06
N PRO A 51 9.10 7.41 -7.45
CA PRO A 51 9.95 6.36 -6.88
C PRO A 51 9.98 6.53 -5.37
N ILE A 52 9.56 5.50 -4.62
CA ILE A 52 9.64 5.54 -3.16
C ILE A 52 11.08 5.20 -2.77
N GLY A 53 11.94 6.22 -2.80
CA GLY A 53 13.38 6.01 -2.89
C GLY A 53 13.74 5.43 -4.26
N SER A 54 14.99 5.57 -4.69
CA SER A 54 15.52 4.83 -5.84
C SER A 54 15.62 3.32 -5.51
N VAL A 55 14.49 2.64 -5.39
CA VAL A 55 14.44 1.17 -5.23
C VAL A 55 15.20 0.56 -6.39
N GLY A 56 16.14 -0.32 -6.08
CA GLY A 56 16.98 -1.00 -7.05
C GLY A 56 17.69 -2.19 -6.39
N PRO A 57 18.11 -3.18 -7.19
CA PRO A 57 18.63 -4.43 -6.69
C PRO A 57 19.84 -4.23 -5.79
N ASN A 58 19.88 -4.95 -4.67
CA ASN A 58 20.97 -4.99 -3.71
C ASN A 58 21.39 -3.62 -3.16
N ARG A 59 20.49 -2.63 -3.20
CA ARG A 59 20.77 -1.30 -2.67
C ARG A 59 21.00 -1.31 -1.16
N TRP A 60 20.29 -2.20 -0.46
CA TRP A 60 20.37 -2.35 0.99
C TRP A 60 20.72 -3.79 1.34
N ALA A 61 21.58 -3.99 2.34
CA ALA A 61 21.73 -5.32 2.93
C ALA A 61 20.50 -5.70 3.78
N GLN A 62 19.92 -4.69 4.44
CA GLN A 62 18.82 -4.82 5.39
C GLN A 62 17.88 -3.61 5.27
N LEU A 63 16.57 -3.87 5.26
CA LEU A 63 15.54 -2.84 5.15
C LEU A 63 14.41 -3.10 6.14
N GLY A 64 14.14 -2.14 7.02
CA GLY A 64 13.07 -2.20 8.01
C GLY A 64 11.94 -1.25 7.69
N PHE A 65 10.70 -1.74 7.75
CA PHE A 65 9.48 -0.98 7.55
C PHE A 65 8.69 -0.90 8.86
N VAL A 66 8.12 0.27 9.16
CA VAL A 66 7.22 0.47 10.30
C VAL A 66 5.92 1.08 9.80
N ALA A 67 4.85 0.29 9.83
CA ALA A 67 3.54 0.66 9.29
C ALA A 67 2.50 0.75 10.40
N GLY A 68 1.72 1.84 10.41
CA GLY A 68 0.53 1.95 11.24
C GLY A 68 -0.74 1.97 10.38
N GLY A 69 -1.65 1.00 10.59
CA GLY A 69 -2.91 0.91 9.83
C GLY A 69 -2.70 0.94 8.31
N THR A 70 -3.33 1.89 7.61
CA THR A 70 -3.21 2.06 6.15
C THR A 70 -1.81 2.49 5.69
N GLY A 71 -0.90 2.82 6.60
CA GLY A 71 0.49 3.15 6.29
C GLY A 71 1.29 1.99 5.65
N VAL A 72 0.73 0.78 5.62
CA VAL A 72 1.33 -0.38 4.95
C VAL A 72 1.30 -0.29 3.41
N ALA A 73 0.33 0.44 2.84
CA ALA A 73 0.11 0.53 1.40
C ALA A 73 1.36 0.90 0.57
N PRO A 74 2.14 1.96 0.89
CA PRO A 74 3.36 2.27 0.15
C PRO A 74 4.45 1.20 0.27
N PHE A 75 4.48 0.42 1.37
CA PHE A 75 5.54 -0.58 1.59
C PHE A 75 5.29 -1.87 0.84
N VAL A 76 4.03 -2.28 0.66
CA VAL A 76 3.67 -3.45 -0.15
C VAL A 76 4.27 -3.35 -1.55
N GLN A 77 4.24 -2.15 -2.15
CA GLN A 77 4.83 -1.91 -3.46
C GLN A 77 6.35 -2.13 -3.48
N ILE A 78 7.06 -1.64 -2.46
CA ILE A 78 8.51 -1.79 -2.36
C ILE A 78 8.88 -3.25 -2.12
N ILE A 79 8.20 -3.90 -1.18
CA ILE A 79 8.42 -5.31 -0.82
C ILE A 79 8.24 -6.19 -2.05
N ARG A 80 7.12 -6.06 -2.77
CA ARG A 80 6.85 -6.82 -4.01
C ARG A 80 7.90 -6.56 -5.09
N THR A 81 8.34 -5.31 -5.24
CA THR A 81 9.36 -4.96 -6.24
C THR A 81 10.69 -5.64 -5.94
N LEU A 82 11.13 -5.63 -4.69
CA LEU A 82 12.39 -6.26 -4.28
C LEU A 82 12.30 -7.79 -4.34
N LEU A 83 11.16 -8.39 -3.96
CA LEU A 83 10.96 -9.85 -4.05
C LEU A 83 10.83 -10.37 -5.48
N ALA A 84 10.36 -9.54 -6.42
CA ALA A 84 10.25 -9.92 -7.83
C ALA A 84 11.61 -9.97 -8.55
N ASP A 85 12.66 -9.35 -7.98
CA ASP A 85 14.01 -9.38 -8.54
C ASP A 85 14.80 -10.56 -7.94
N GLU A 86 14.97 -11.63 -8.73
CA GLU A 86 15.71 -12.84 -8.30
C GLU A 86 17.18 -12.57 -7.92
N GLY A 87 17.74 -11.44 -8.37
CA GLY A 87 19.09 -11.01 -8.06
C GLY A 87 19.20 -10.22 -6.76
N ASP A 88 18.10 -9.77 -6.17
CA ASP A 88 18.09 -9.00 -4.94
C ASP A 88 18.28 -9.89 -3.71
N ARG A 89 19.14 -9.44 -2.78
CA ARG A 89 19.48 -10.14 -1.53
C ARG A 89 19.14 -9.31 -0.28
N THR A 90 18.38 -8.23 -0.42
CA THR A 90 17.97 -7.38 0.70
C THR A 90 17.12 -8.18 1.68
N ARG A 91 17.56 -8.27 2.94
CA ARG A 91 16.72 -8.81 4.02
C ARG A 91 15.72 -7.75 4.47
N MET A 92 14.45 -8.12 4.56
CA MET A 92 13.38 -7.18 4.90
C MET A 92 12.69 -7.55 6.20
N TRP A 93 12.28 -6.53 6.96
CA TRP A 93 11.44 -6.67 8.15
C TRP A 93 10.29 -5.68 8.08
N LEU A 94 9.08 -6.11 8.42
CA LEU A 94 7.92 -5.25 8.54
C LEU A 94 7.34 -5.34 9.95
N LEU A 95 7.32 -4.22 10.66
CA LEU A 95 6.58 -4.06 11.90
C LEU A 95 5.23 -3.38 11.59
N SER A 96 4.14 -4.15 11.63
CA SER A 96 2.78 -3.67 11.41
C SER A 96 2.08 -3.42 12.76
N VAL A 97 1.81 -2.15 13.07
CA VAL A 97 1.24 -1.70 14.35
C VAL A 97 -0.24 -1.38 14.16
N ASN A 98 -1.11 -2.15 14.84
CA ASN A 98 -2.56 -2.05 14.74
C ASN A 98 -3.20 -2.13 16.14
N ARG A 99 -4.44 -1.65 16.29
CA ARG A 99 -5.16 -1.68 17.58
C ARG A 99 -5.71 -3.08 17.91
N HIS A 100 -6.26 -3.74 16.91
CA HIS A 100 -6.78 -5.10 17.01
C HIS A 100 -6.27 -5.95 15.83
N GLU A 101 -6.27 -7.27 15.98
CA GLU A 101 -5.84 -8.19 14.93
C GLU A 101 -6.65 -8.02 13.63
N ARG A 102 -7.97 -7.83 13.75
CA ARG A 102 -8.86 -7.54 12.61
C ARG A 102 -8.52 -6.25 11.84
N ASP A 103 -7.73 -5.36 12.44
CA ASP A 103 -7.29 -4.12 11.78
C ASP A 103 -6.03 -4.32 10.93
N ILE A 104 -5.40 -5.51 10.98
CA ILE A 104 -4.21 -5.81 10.17
C ILE A 104 -4.64 -5.97 8.71
N LEU A 105 -4.45 -4.89 7.96
CA LEU A 105 -4.69 -4.86 6.52
C LEU A 105 -3.61 -5.64 5.77
N MET A 106 -3.98 -6.30 4.67
CA MET A 106 -3.08 -7.08 3.81
C MET A 106 -2.39 -8.24 4.53
N LYS A 107 -2.95 -8.75 5.64
CA LYS A 107 -2.28 -9.76 6.48
C LYS A 107 -1.93 -11.01 5.67
N ASN A 108 -2.92 -11.58 4.97
CA ASN A 108 -2.73 -12.85 4.25
C ASN A 108 -1.71 -12.69 3.12
N GLU A 109 -1.81 -11.60 2.37
CA GLU A 109 -0.90 -11.30 1.26
C GLU A 109 0.53 -11.03 1.75
N LEU A 110 0.70 -10.45 2.93
CA LEU A 110 2.02 -10.25 3.54
C LEU A 110 2.59 -11.56 4.10
N ASP A 111 1.74 -12.41 4.67
CA ASP A 111 2.15 -13.75 5.15
C ASP A 111 2.56 -14.66 4.00
N GLU A 112 1.91 -14.56 2.83
CA GLU A 112 2.29 -15.30 1.61
C GLU A 112 3.65 -14.86 1.04
N LEU A 113 4.09 -13.63 1.34
CA LEU A 113 5.37 -13.08 0.88
C LEU A 113 6.53 -13.35 1.86
N ALA A 114 6.25 -13.85 3.06
CA ALA A 114 7.22 -14.06 4.15
C ALA A 114 7.83 -15.46 4.14
#